data_AF-A0A6C0K0Q9-F1
#
_entry.id   AF-A0A6C0K0Q9-F1
#
_cell.length_a   1.000
_cell.length_b   1.000
_cell.length_c   1.000
_cell.angle_alpha   90.00
_cell.angle_beta   90.00
_cell.angle_gamma   90.00
#
_symmetry.space_group_name_H-M   'P 1'
#
loop_
_entity.id
_entity.type
_entity.pdbx_description
1 polymer ?
#
loop_
_entity_poly.entity_id
_entity_poly.type
_entity_poly.pdbx_seq_one_letter_code
_entity_poly.pdbx_strand_id
1 'polypeptide(L)'
;MKFIDRIVLGLVVVLSTVVLPSLGYQPQGIPVKDRIVPRDDHQRRLEQLLKNDSIKVLLVTGAAGTGKTLLSCQEALSQFQQKKRFKIVITRPLVFVENEELGFLPGNMNDKMTPWTMPILDHMKEFLETSELKRLINENKIEISPLGYMRGRTFKNSFIILDEAQNTTPQQMKMFLTRIGSHSKIVVNGDLDQSDLTRGTMNGLEDFILRLKSHYEGNPHAMYEEGFGVLHLQRENTYRHPIIENILKIYDGES
;
A
#
# COMPACT_ATOMS: atom_id res chain seq x y z
N MET A 1 3.15 25.53 2.32
CA MET A 1 3.93 24.46 1.66
C MET A 1 4.80 23.82 2.72
N LYS A 2 4.46 22.59 3.15
CA LYS A 2 5.10 21.94 4.30
C LYS A 2 6.48 21.41 3.90
N PHE A 3 7.39 21.23 4.85
CA PHE A 3 8.76 20.76 4.62
C PHE A 3 8.81 19.41 3.85
N ILE A 4 7.78 18.58 3.98
CA ILE A 4 7.56 17.31 3.29
C ILE A 4 7.35 17.48 1.78
N ASP A 5 6.65 18.54 1.34
CA ASP A 5 6.46 18.85 -0.08
C ASP A 5 7.83 19.03 -0.78
N ARG A 6 8.79 19.68 -0.11
CA ARG A 6 10.15 19.88 -0.64
C ARG A 6 10.98 18.58 -0.67
N ILE A 7 10.73 17.64 0.23
CA ILE A 7 11.47 16.36 0.32
C ILE A 7 11.01 15.39 -0.77
N VAL A 8 9.70 15.33 -1.02
CA VAL A 8 9.09 14.50 -2.07
C VAL A 8 9.34 15.11 -3.45
N LEU A 9 9.21 16.43 -3.63
CA LEU A 9 9.54 17.09 -4.90
C LEU A 9 11.00 16.85 -5.33
N GLY A 10 11.95 16.80 -4.38
CA GLY A 10 13.35 16.51 -4.69
C GLY A 10 13.60 15.09 -5.21
N LEU A 11 12.68 14.14 -5.03
CA LEU A 11 12.73 12.81 -5.63
C LEU A 11 11.95 12.76 -6.97
N VAL A 12 10.90 13.57 -7.09
CA VAL A 12 10.06 13.70 -8.30
C VAL A 12 10.81 14.42 -9.43
N VAL A 13 11.78 15.28 -9.13
CA VAL A 13 12.51 16.08 -10.14
C VAL A 13 13.57 15.29 -10.95
N VAL A 14 13.80 13.99 -10.69
CA VAL A 14 14.70 13.14 -11.52
C VAL A 14 13.91 12.20 -12.45
N LEU A 15 12.61 12.44 -12.66
CA LEU A 15 11.76 11.62 -13.55
C LEU A 15 11.19 12.44 -14.70
N SER A 16 12.04 12.92 -15.61
CA SER A 16 11.61 13.38 -16.94
C SER A 16 12.20 12.58 -18.12
N THR A 17 13.03 11.55 -17.87
CA THR A 17 13.59 10.72 -18.96
C THR A 17 13.81 9.27 -18.54
N VAL A 18 12.73 8.55 -18.23
CA VAL A 18 12.75 7.07 -18.34
C VAL A 18 11.54 6.66 -19.19
N VAL A 19 11.78 6.59 -20.50
CA VAL A 19 10.85 5.94 -21.44
C VAL A 19 10.94 4.44 -21.17
N LEU A 20 9.97 3.89 -20.45
CA LEU A 20 9.83 2.44 -20.36
C LEU A 20 9.24 1.90 -21.68
N PRO A 21 9.76 0.81 -22.25
CA PRO A 21 9.19 0.23 -23.45
C PRO A 21 7.76 -0.25 -23.19
N SER A 22 6.86 0.08 -24.11
CA SER A 22 5.44 -0.32 -24.06
C SER A 22 5.32 -1.84 -24.22
N LEU A 23 5.22 -2.56 -23.10
CA LEU A 23 4.78 -3.95 -23.11
C LEU A 23 3.28 -3.97 -23.41
N GLY A 24 2.92 -4.43 -24.61
CA GLY A 24 1.54 -4.67 -25.01
C GLY A 24 0.85 -5.63 -24.06
N TYR A 25 -0.09 -5.11 -23.26
CA TYR A 25 -0.88 -5.89 -22.32
C TYR A 25 -2.23 -6.23 -22.97
N GLN A 26 -2.44 -7.49 -23.35
CA GLN A 26 -3.77 -8.02 -23.63
C GLN A 26 -4.26 -8.79 -22.40
N PRO A 27 -5.37 -8.39 -21.75
CA PRO A 27 -5.92 -9.18 -20.66
C PRO A 27 -6.73 -10.36 -21.21
N GLN A 28 -6.28 -11.58 -20.95
CA GLN A 28 -7.16 -12.75 -20.87
C GLN A 28 -7.05 -13.36 -19.48
N GLY A 29 -8.17 -13.43 -18.76
CA GLY A 29 -8.30 -14.23 -17.54
C GLY A 29 -9.18 -13.60 -16.46
N ILE A 30 -10.40 -14.16 -16.31
CA ILE A 30 -11.41 -14.04 -15.24
C ILE A 30 -11.88 -12.60 -14.94
N PRO A 31 -13.20 -12.31 -14.96
CA PRO A 31 -13.69 -10.98 -14.65
C PRO A 31 -13.52 -10.74 -13.15
N VAL A 32 -12.45 -10.05 -12.79
CA VAL A 32 -12.50 -9.09 -11.69
C VAL A 32 -13.78 -8.31 -11.90
N LYS A 33 -14.69 -8.29 -10.92
CA LYS A 33 -15.87 -7.44 -10.95
C LYS A 33 -15.36 -6.02 -11.23
N ASP A 34 -15.55 -5.58 -12.46
CA ASP A 34 -14.95 -4.42 -13.12
C ASP A 34 -13.47 -4.13 -12.79
N ARG A 35 -12.55 -4.47 -13.72
CA ARG A 35 -11.16 -4.00 -13.64
C ARG A 35 -11.15 -2.47 -13.53
N ILE A 36 -10.59 -1.96 -12.44
CA ILE A 36 -10.35 -0.54 -12.25
C ILE A 36 -9.22 -0.12 -13.18
N VAL A 37 -9.57 0.76 -14.11
CA VAL A 37 -8.64 1.37 -15.05
C VAL A 37 -7.99 2.58 -14.37
N PRO A 38 -6.65 2.72 -14.43
CA PRO A 38 -5.97 3.93 -13.98
C PRO A 38 -6.56 5.19 -14.60
N ARG A 39 -6.86 6.18 -13.77
CA ARG A 39 -7.55 7.41 -14.16
C ARG A 39 -6.60 8.51 -14.61
N ASP A 40 -5.38 8.50 -14.10
CA ASP A 40 -4.34 9.49 -14.36
C ASP A 40 -2.98 8.81 -14.61
N ASP A 41 -1.97 9.62 -14.97
CA ASP A 41 -0.62 9.14 -15.24
C ASP A 41 0.08 8.56 -14.00
N HIS A 42 -0.21 9.07 -12.81
CA HIS A 42 0.35 8.56 -11.56
C HIS A 42 -0.16 7.13 -11.27
N GLN A 43 -1.46 6.89 -11.46
CA GLN A 43 -2.06 5.56 -11.33
C GLN A 43 -1.58 4.61 -12.44
N ARG A 44 -1.39 5.11 -13.68
CA ARG A 44 -0.79 4.30 -14.76
C ARG A 44 0.62 3.89 -14.39
N ARG A 45 1.41 4.80 -13.83
CA ARG A 45 2.76 4.51 -13.36
C ARG A 45 2.76 3.51 -12.21
N LEU A 46 1.82 3.63 -11.27
CA LEU A 46 1.65 2.64 -10.21
C LEU A 46 1.38 1.25 -10.79
N GLU A 47 0.45 1.13 -11.73
CA GLU A 47 0.14 -0.15 -12.37
C GLU A 47 1.37 -0.77 -13.05
N GLN A 48 2.19 0.03 -13.74
CA GLN A 48 3.44 -0.44 -14.36
C GLN A 48 4.43 -0.99 -13.32
N LEU A 49 4.64 -0.27 -12.22
CA LEU A 49 5.57 -0.69 -11.15
C LEU A 49 5.06 -1.93 -10.40
N LEU A 50 3.74 -2.02 -10.18
CA LEU A 50 3.08 -3.17 -9.59
C LEU A 50 3.26 -4.44 -10.45
N LYS A 51 3.19 -4.31 -11.78
CA LYS A 51 3.41 -5.42 -12.73
C LYS A 51 4.88 -5.79 -12.95
N ASN A 52 5.82 -4.87 -12.69
CA ASN A 52 7.23 -5.11 -12.94
C ASN A 52 7.82 -6.09 -11.90
N ASP A 53 8.14 -7.31 -12.31
CA ASP A 53 8.71 -8.35 -11.45
C ASP A 53 10.15 -8.04 -10.99
N SER A 54 10.90 -7.12 -11.62
CA SER A 54 12.22 -6.72 -11.13
C SER A 54 12.11 -5.97 -9.80
N ILE A 55 11.04 -5.20 -9.61
CA ILE A 55 10.74 -4.50 -8.37
C ILE A 55 10.22 -5.51 -7.35
N LYS A 56 10.95 -5.68 -6.25
CA LYS A 56 10.61 -6.58 -5.14
C LYS A 56 9.96 -5.83 -3.99
N VAL A 57 10.35 -4.58 -3.76
CA VAL A 57 9.78 -3.72 -2.72
C VAL A 57 9.35 -2.40 -3.36
N LEU A 58 8.05 -2.14 -3.39
CA LEU A 58 7.47 -0.91 -3.92
C LEU A 58 6.88 -0.07 -2.78
N LEU A 59 7.34 1.17 -2.64
CA LEU A 59 6.79 2.15 -1.71
C LEU A 59 5.88 3.11 -2.47
N VAL A 60 4.63 3.19 -2.04
CA VAL A 60 3.60 4.03 -2.65
C VAL A 60 3.07 4.97 -1.58
N THR A 61 3.39 6.24 -1.73
CA THR A 61 2.86 7.29 -0.87
C THR A 61 1.81 8.10 -1.60
N GLY A 62 0.89 8.71 -0.87
CA GLY A 62 -0.08 9.63 -1.43
C GLY A 62 -1.33 9.71 -0.60
N ALA A 63 -2.10 10.76 -0.82
CA ALA A 63 -3.26 11.05 0.02
C ALA A 63 -4.33 9.94 -0.02
N ALA A 64 -5.20 9.88 0.99
CA ALA A 64 -6.42 9.07 0.93
C ALA A 64 -7.24 9.33 -0.36
N GLY A 65 -7.72 8.27 -1.00
CA GLY A 65 -8.50 8.35 -2.25
C GLY A 65 -7.67 8.39 -3.55
N THR A 66 -6.34 8.34 -3.49
CA THR A 66 -5.47 8.27 -4.68
C THR A 66 -5.42 6.88 -5.36
N GLY A 67 -6.02 5.86 -4.73
CA GLY A 67 -6.14 4.51 -5.29
C GLY A 67 -4.99 3.56 -4.95
N LYS A 68 -4.03 3.97 -4.10
CA LYS A 68 -2.86 3.15 -3.69
C LYS A 68 -3.21 1.71 -3.27
N THR A 69 -4.09 1.57 -2.28
CA THR A 69 -4.49 0.27 -1.73
C THR A 69 -5.33 -0.53 -2.73
N LEU A 70 -6.29 0.14 -3.39
CA LEU A 70 -7.20 -0.48 -4.34
C LEU A 70 -6.48 -1.08 -5.55
N LEU A 71 -5.56 -0.33 -6.18
CA LEU A 71 -4.75 -0.80 -7.31
C LEU A 71 -3.75 -1.89 -6.89
N SER A 72 -3.22 -1.82 -5.66
CA SER A 72 -2.36 -2.88 -5.10
C SER A 72 -3.12 -4.18 -4.92
N CYS A 73 -4.34 -4.14 -4.37
CA CYS A 73 -5.21 -5.31 -4.21
C CYS A 73 -5.61 -5.91 -5.56
N GLN A 74 -5.95 -5.06 -6.54
CA GLN A 74 -6.25 -5.49 -7.91
C GLN A 74 -5.08 -6.26 -8.53
N GLU A 75 -3.86 -5.71 -8.45
CA GLU A 75 -2.69 -6.41 -9.00
C GLU A 75 -2.39 -7.70 -8.24
N ALA A 76 -2.50 -7.71 -6.90
CA ALA A 76 -2.27 -8.90 -6.09
C ALA A 76 -3.19 -10.06 -6.54
N LEU A 77 -4.48 -9.76 -6.76
CA LEU A 77 -5.45 -10.71 -7.28
C LEU A 77 -5.13 -11.14 -8.71
N SER A 78 -4.75 -10.20 -9.58
CA SER A 78 -4.38 -10.52 -10.96
C SER A 78 -3.17 -11.47 -11.02
N GLN A 79 -2.11 -11.22 -10.24
CA GLN A 79 -0.94 -12.10 -10.18
C GLN A 79 -1.26 -13.46 -9.56
N PHE A 80 -2.16 -13.49 -8.58
CA PHE A 80 -2.64 -14.72 -7.99
C PHE A 80 -3.43 -15.58 -9.00
N GLN A 81 -4.34 -14.98 -9.76
CA GLN A 81 -5.09 -15.64 -10.83
C GLN A 81 -4.18 -16.14 -11.96
N GLN A 82 -3.16 -15.36 -12.32
CA GLN A 82 -2.12 -15.74 -13.28
C GLN A 82 -1.13 -16.80 -12.73
N LYS A 83 -1.31 -17.26 -11.49
CA LYS A 83 -0.40 -18.19 -10.79
C LYS A 83 1.05 -17.70 -10.71
N LYS A 84 1.28 -16.38 -10.82
CA LYS A 84 2.59 -15.74 -10.61
C LYS A 84 2.95 -15.67 -9.12
N ARG A 85 1.92 -15.59 -8.27
CA ARG A 85 2.01 -15.64 -6.82
C ARG A 85 0.96 -16.62 -6.32
N PHE A 86 1.26 -17.33 -5.24
CA PHE A 86 0.39 -18.39 -4.71
C PHE A 86 -0.32 -17.97 -3.42
N LYS A 87 0.07 -16.84 -2.84
CA LYS A 87 -0.52 -16.28 -1.62
C LYS A 87 -0.56 -14.76 -1.68
N ILE A 88 -1.64 -14.17 -1.17
CA ILE A 88 -1.77 -12.74 -0.91
C ILE A 88 -1.77 -12.54 0.60
N VAL A 89 -0.92 -11.64 1.09
CA VAL A 89 -0.87 -11.27 2.51
C VAL A 89 -1.12 -9.78 2.61
N ILE A 90 -2.13 -9.38 3.38
CA ILE A 90 -2.41 -7.97 3.65
C ILE A 90 -2.24 -7.73 5.14
N THR A 91 -1.44 -6.74 5.47
CA THR A 91 -1.16 -6.38 6.85
C THR A 91 -1.21 -4.87 7.02
N ARG A 92 -1.48 -4.44 8.24
CA ARG A 92 -1.58 -3.03 8.63
C ARG A 92 -1.09 -2.90 10.08
N PRO A 93 -0.43 -1.79 10.47
CA PRO A 93 -0.09 -1.55 11.86
C PRO A 93 -1.36 -1.40 12.70
N LEU A 94 -1.30 -1.83 13.95
CA LEU A 94 -2.36 -1.54 14.92
C LEU A 94 -2.12 -0.14 15.45
N VAL A 95 -3.08 0.75 15.22
CA VAL A 95 -3.11 2.07 15.85
C VAL A 95 -4.42 2.19 16.59
N PHE A 96 -4.33 2.73 17.80
CA PHE A 96 -5.49 3.01 18.62
C PHE A 96 -5.97 4.41 18.29
N VAL A 97 -7.22 4.54 17.85
CA VAL A 97 -7.89 5.84 17.81
C VAL A 97 -8.10 6.26 19.27
N GLU A 98 -7.94 7.55 19.56
CA GLU A 98 -7.93 8.13 20.92
C GLU A 98 -8.90 7.43 21.90
N ASN A 99 -8.35 6.81 22.94
CA ASN A 99 -9.04 6.08 24.02
C ASN A 99 -9.66 4.70 23.71
N GLU A 100 -9.44 4.12 22.53
CA GLU A 100 -9.86 2.73 22.23
C GLU A 100 -8.66 1.77 22.25
N GLU A 101 -8.37 1.11 23.37
CA GLU A 101 -7.50 -0.08 23.32
C GLU A 101 -8.30 -1.28 22.80
N LEU A 102 -7.70 -2.11 21.93
CA LEU A 102 -8.28 -3.38 21.44
C LEU A 102 -8.80 -4.30 22.57
N GLY A 103 -8.31 -4.10 23.80
CA GLY A 103 -8.77 -4.80 25.00
C GLY A 103 -10.25 -4.58 25.34
N PHE A 104 -10.84 -3.43 24.99
CA PHE A 104 -12.18 -2.99 25.43
C PHE A 104 -13.33 -3.41 24.52
N LEU A 105 -13.07 -3.93 23.32
CA LEU A 105 -14.13 -4.43 22.45
C LEU A 105 -14.69 -5.76 23.01
N PRO A 106 -16.01 -5.94 23.17
CA PRO A 106 -16.57 -7.19 23.66
C PRO A 106 -16.39 -8.33 22.63
N GLY A 107 -16.26 -9.57 23.09
CA GLY A 107 -16.22 -10.76 22.23
C GLY A 107 -14.88 -11.48 22.20
N ASN A 108 -14.78 -12.50 21.33
CA ASN A 108 -13.57 -13.29 21.14
C ASN A 108 -12.50 -12.49 20.35
N MET A 109 -11.28 -13.01 20.23
CA MET A 109 -10.20 -12.30 19.53
C MET A 109 -10.54 -11.95 18.07
N ASN A 110 -11.33 -12.77 17.37
CA ASN A 110 -11.77 -12.45 16.02
C ASN A 110 -12.79 -11.30 16.00
N ASP A 111 -13.72 -11.26 16.96
CA ASP A 111 -14.71 -10.17 17.07
C ASP A 111 -14.00 -8.83 17.31
N LYS A 112 -12.98 -8.82 18.17
CA LYS A 112 -12.13 -7.64 18.44
C LYS A 112 -11.34 -7.16 17.22
N MET A 113 -10.94 -8.08 16.35
CA MET A 113 -10.16 -7.80 15.14
C MET A 113 -11.04 -7.42 13.93
N THR A 114 -12.35 -7.67 14.01
CA THR A 114 -13.29 -7.46 12.90
C THR A 114 -13.30 -6.02 12.40
N PRO A 115 -13.44 -4.97 13.26
CA PRO A 115 -13.43 -3.58 12.80
C PRO A 115 -12.15 -3.20 12.04
N TRP A 116 -11.00 -3.74 12.47
CA TRP A 116 -9.70 -3.48 11.84
C TRP A 116 -9.55 -4.17 10.48
N THR A 117 -10.10 -5.37 10.32
CA THR A 117 -10.03 -6.12 9.04
C THR A 117 -11.04 -5.64 8.00
N MET A 118 -12.14 -5.00 8.41
CA MET A 118 -13.23 -4.59 7.52
C MET A 118 -12.80 -3.72 6.34
N PRO A 119 -12.02 -2.62 6.51
CA PRO A 119 -11.58 -1.80 5.38
C PRO A 119 -10.80 -2.59 4.32
N ILE A 120 -9.96 -3.53 4.77
CA ILE A 120 -9.18 -4.41 3.87
C ILE A 120 -10.10 -5.37 3.13
N LEU A 121 -11.07 -5.97 3.84
CA LEU A 121 -12.05 -6.86 3.23
C LEU A 121 -12.89 -6.14 2.19
N ASP A 122 -13.27 -4.88 2.44
CA ASP A 122 -14.08 -4.09 1.53
C ASP A 122 -13.32 -3.81 0.22
N HIS A 123 -12.03 -3.47 0.27
CA HIS A 123 -11.19 -3.37 -0.93
C HIS A 123 -11.12 -4.67 -1.74
N MET A 124 -11.15 -5.84 -1.09
CA MET A 124 -11.11 -7.12 -1.78
C MET A 124 -12.47 -7.50 -2.39
N LYS A 125 -13.58 -7.09 -1.74
CA LYS A 125 -14.96 -7.31 -2.23
C LYS A 125 -15.30 -6.51 -3.49
N GLU A 126 -14.55 -5.43 -3.77
CA GLU A 126 -14.63 -4.73 -5.07
C GLU A 126 -14.34 -5.69 -6.23
N PHE A 127 -13.50 -6.70 -6.02
CA PHE A 127 -12.97 -7.57 -7.07
C PHE A 127 -13.44 -9.02 -6.98
N LEU A 128 -13.83 -9.46 -5.79
CA LEU A 128 -14.25 -10.83 -5.48
C LEU A 128 -15.64 -10.87 -4.88
N GLU A 129 -16.44 -11.84 -5.32
CA GLU A 129 -17.69 -12.16 -4.63
C GLU A 129 -17.40 -12.65 -3.19
N THR A 130 -18.32 -12.34 -2.27
CA THR A 130 -18.12 -12.59 -0.83
C THR A 130 -17.87 -14.08 -0.52
N SER A 131 -18.54 -14.99 -1.24
CA SER A 131 -18.35 -16.44 -1.10
C SER A 131 -16.94 -16.87 -1.49
N GLU A 132 -16.42 -16.31 -2.59
CA GLU A 132 -15.09 -16.61 -3.11
C GLU A 132 -13.99 -16.05 -2.20
N LEU A 133 -14.13 -14.81 -1.73
CA LEU A 133 -13.21 -14.22 -0.76
C LEU A 133 -13.11 -15.07 0.52
N LYS A 134 -14.26 -15.50 1.07
CA LYS A 134 -14.30 -16.40 2.24
C LYS A 134 -13.60 -17.72 1.97
N ARG A 135 -13.82 -18.33 0.80
CA ARG A 135 -13.17 -19.58 0.40
C ARG A 135 -11.65 -19.41 0.34
N LEU A 136 -11.14 -18.36 -0.29
CA LEU A 136 -9.71 -18.08 -0.40
C LEU A 136 -9.04 -17.78 0.95
N ILE A 137 -9.75 -17.12 1.87
CA ILE A 137 -9.29 -16.91 3.24
C ILE A 137 -9.22 -18.24 3.99
N ASN A 138 -10.26 -19.07 3.92
CA ASN A 138 -10.29 -20.39 4.58
C ASN A 138 -9.20 -21.33 4.04
N GLU A 139 -8.88 -21.25 2.75
CA GLU A 139 -7.79 -21.99 2.12
C GLU A 139 -6.40 -21.38 2.39
N ASN A 140 -6.30 -20.31 3.20
CA ASN A 140 -5.07 -19.59 3.54
C ASN A 140 -4.32 -19.04 2.31
N LYS A 141 -5.05 -18.79 1.21
CA LYS A 141 -4.53 -18.18 -0.02
C LYS A 141 -4.57 -16.65 0.05
N ILE A 142 -5.55 -16.10 0.76
CA ILE A 142 -5.58 -14.70 1.17
C ILE A 142 -5.46 -14.68 2.70
N GLU A 143 -4.45 -13.99 3.21
CA GLU A 143 -4.24 -13.80 4.64
C GLU A 143 -4.36 -12.30 4.97
N ILE A 144 -5.24 -11.96 5.91
CA ILE A 144 -5.36 -10.59 6.43
C ILE A 144 -5.00 -10.67 7.92
N SER A 145 -3.92 -9.99 8.32
CA SER A 145 -3.41 -10.13 9.69
C SER A 145 -2.63 -8.90 10.15
N PRO A 146 -2.65 -8.56 11.46
CA PRO A 146 -1.93 -7.41 11.98
C PRO A 146 -0.43 -7.49 11.76
N LEU A 147 0.24 -6.33 11.73
CA LEU A 147 1.68 -6.25 11.49
C LEU A 147 2.51 -7.08 12.49
N GLY A 148 2.05 -7.17 13.75
CA GLY A 148 2.71 -7.98 14.78
C GLY A 148 2.81 -9.47 14.43
N TYR A 149 1.86 -9.99 13.66
CA TYR A 149 1.80 -11.40 13.24
C TYR A 149 2.80 -11.72 12.12
N MET A 150 3.52 -10.72 11.61
CA MET A 150 4.57 -10.89 10.60
C MET A 150 5.90 -11.33 11.24
N ARG A 151 6.07 -11.12 12.56
CA ARG A 151 7.32 -11.41 13.28
C ARG A 151 7.69 -12.89 13.17
N GLY A 152 8.98 -13.15 12.88
CA GLY A 152 9.52 -14.52 12.81
C GLY A 152 9.13 -15.30 11.56
N ARG A 153 8.41 -14.69 10.61
CA ARG A 153 7.96 -15.34 9.38
C ARG A 153 8.87 -15.01 8.20
N THR A 154 8.72 -15.80 7.14
CA THR A 154 9.29 -15.52 5.83
C THR A 154 8.26 -15.90 4.77
N PHE A 155 7.90 -14.95 3.92
CA PHE A 155 6.85 -15.11 2.94
C PHE A 155 7.46 -15.39 1.57
N LYS A 156 7.40 -16.65 1.13
CA LYS A 156 7.80 -17.06 -0.22
C LYS A 156 6.56 -17.06 -1.13
N ASN A 157 6.76 -16.90 -2.43
CA ASN A 157 5.69 -17.05 -3.42
C ASN A 157 4.47 -16.14 -3.17
N SER A 158 4.68 -14.98 -2.56
CA SER A 158 3.61 -14.16 -1.98
C SER A 158 3.58 -12.74 -2.54
N PHE A 159 2.39 -12.20 -2.74
CA PHE A 159 2.17 -10.77 -2.90
C PHE A 159 1.76 -10.19 -1.55
N ILE A 160 2.57 -9.29 -1.00
CA ILE A 160 2.43 -8.83 0.38
C ILE A 160 2.17 -7.32 0.35
N ILE A 161 1.09 -6.88 0.99
CA ILE A 161 0.70 -5.48 1.07
C ILE A 161 0.77 -5.07 2.55
N LEU A 162 1.59 -4.05 2.85
CA LEU A 162 1.51 -3.29 4.09
C LEU A 162 0.73 -2.01 3.82
N ASP A 163 -0.47 -1.92 4.37
CA ASP A 163 -1.34 -0.75 4.24
C ASP A 163 -1.23 0.17 5.46
N GLU A 164 -1.51 1.46 5.28
CA GLU A 164 -1.35 2.52 6.29
C GLU A 164 0.04 2.54 6.94
N ALA A 165 1.07 2.39 6.12
CA ALA A 165 2.45 2.23 6.56
C ALA A 165 3.04 3.47 7.27
N GLN A 166 2.41 4.64 7.13
CA GLN A 166 2.78 5.83 7.92
C GLN A 166 2.66 5.59 9.43
N ASN A 167 1.86 4.60 9.82
CA ASN A 167 1.63 4.23 11.20
C ASN A 167 2.60 3.16 11.72
N THR A 168 3.72 2.96 11.04
CA THR A 168 4.80 2.08 11.49
C THR A 168 5.91 2.86 12.15
N THR A 169 6.61 2.27 13.11
CA THR A 169 7.92 2.76 13.57
C THR A 169 9.03 2.24 12.66
N PRO A 170 10.23 2.86 12.64
CA PRO A 170 11.38 2.34 11.88
C PRO A 170 11.71 0.88 12.21
N GLN A 171 11.55 0.48 13.48
CA GLN A 171 11.77 -0.90 13.90
C GLN A 171 10.73 -1.86 13.28
N GLN A 172 9.45 -1.46 13.26
CA GLN A 172 8.38 -2.25 12.65
C GLN A 172 8.57 -2.34 11.13
N MET A 173 8.91 -1.23 10.47
CA MET A 173 9.19 -1.20 9.03
C MET A 173 10.35 -2.16 8.67
N LYS A 174 11.48 -2.05 9.38
CA LYS A 174 12.62 -2.96 9.21
C LYS A 174 12.25 -4.42 9.47
N MET A 175 11.50 -4.69 10.54
CA MET A 175 11.02 -6.03 10.87
C MET A 175 10.20 -6.61 9.71
N PHE A 176 9.27 -5.83 9.17
CA PHE A 176 8.38 -6.23 8.09
C PHE A 176 9.10 -6.45 6.76
N LEU A 177 9.92 -5.49 6.30
CA LEU A 177 10.60 -5.58 5.01
C LEU A 177 11.54 -6.80 4.94
N THR A 178 12.15 -7.18 6.07
CA THR A 178 13.00 -8.37 6.16
C THR A 178 12.25 -9.71 6.17
N ARG A 179 10.90 -9.71 6.07
CA ARG A 179 10.10 -10.94 5.95
C ARG A 179 9.96 -11.42 4.50
N ILE A 180 10.43 -10.64 3.51
CA ILE A 180 10.35 -11.02 2.10
C ILE A 180 11.14 -12.31 1.83
N GLY A 181 10.53 -13.25 1.13
CA GLY A 181 11.14 -14.49 0.67
C GLY A 181 11.26 -14.56 -0.86
N SER A 182 11.72 -15.70 -1.36
CA SER A 182 11.85 -15.94 -2.80
C SER A 182 10.51 -15.84 -3.54
N HIS A 183 10.54 -15.35 -4.78
CA HIS A 183 9.35 -15.19 -5.64
C HIS A 183 8.22 -14.37 -4.98
N SER A 184 8.58 -13.39 -4.15
CA SER A 184 7.63 -12.51 -3.49
C SER A 184 7.81 -11.05 -3.92
N LYS A 185 6.74 -10.27 -3.72
CA LYS A 185 6.74 -8.81 -3.87
C LYS A 185 6.09 -8.21 -2.62
N ILE A 186 6.71 -7.14 -2.09
CA ILE A 186 6.14 -6.28 -1.06
C ILE A 186 5.70 -4.97 -1.70
N VAL A 187 4.49 -4.53 -1.37
CA VAL A 187 3.98 -3.19 -1.63
C VAL A 187 3.67 -2.52 -0.29
N VAL A 188 4.23 -1.33 -0.08
CA VAL A 188 4.05 -0.52 1.13
C VAL A 188 3.25 0.71 0.76
N ASN A 189 2.00 0.77 1.19
CA ASN A 189 1.08 1.88 0.93
C ASN A 189 0.96 2.77 2.17
N GLY A 190 1.02 4.09 2.01
CA GLY A 190 0.80 5.00 3.13
C GLY A 190 0.52 6.45 2.73
N ASP A 191 0.11 7.24 3.71
CA ASP A 191 -0.12 8.68 3.60
C ASP A 191 0.72 9.39 4.67
N LEU A 192 1.82 10.03 4.27
CA LEU A 192 2.76 10.65 5.21
C LEU A 192 2.15 11.82 6.00
N ASP A 193 1.07 12.43 5.48
CA ASP A 193 0.38 13.53 6.14
C ASP A 193 -0.68 13.06 7.15
N GLN A 194 -0.99 11.76 7.20
CA GLN A 194 -2.04 11.16 8.04
C GLN A 194 -1.48 10.09 8.98
N SER A 195 -0.41 10.44 9.70
CA SER A 195 0.18 9.59 10.73
C SER A 195 -0.61 9.69 12.05
N ASP A 196 -1.12 8.56 12.51
CA ASP A 196 -1.80 8.38 13.79
C ASP A 196 -0.82 8.04 14.94
N LEU A 197 0.49 8.00 14.67
CA LEU A 197 1.50 7.78 15.70
C LEU A 197 1.49 8.89 16.76
N THR A 198 1.76 8.50 18.01
CA THR A 198 1.93 9.47 19.12
C THR A 198 2.97 10.52 18.75
N ARG A 199 2.64 11.79 19.00
CA ARG A 199 3.50 12.94 18.70
C ARG A 199 4.93 12.72 19.20
N GLY A 200 5.91 12.90 18.31
CA GLY A 200 7.33 12.68 18.60
C GLY A 200 7.84 11.28 18.26
N THR A 201 6.96 10.34 17.93
CA THR A 201 7.36 9.05 17.37
C THR A 201 7.79 9.21 15.92
N MET A 202 8.93 8.62 15.56
CA MET A 202 9.42 8.63 14.18
C MET A 202 8.56 7.74 13.28
N ASN A 203 8.19 8.25 12.10
CA ASN A 203 7.46 7.52 11.08
C ASN A 203 8.42 6.58 10.31
N GLY A 204 8.13 5.28 10.33
CA GLY A 204 8.96 4.25 9.73
C GLY A 204 8.94 4.22 8.20
N LEU A 205 7.82 4.62 7.59
CA LEU A 205 7.73 4.78 6.13
C LEU A 205 8.59 5.95 5.67
N GLU A 206 8.48 7.10 6.35
CA GLU A 206 9.29 8.28 6.06
C GLU A 206 10.78 8.00 6.26
N ASP A 207 11.16 7.41 7.40
CA ASP A 207 12.55 7.02 7.70
C ASP A 207 13.13 6.13 6.60
N PHE A 208 12.38 5.11 6.14
CA PHE A 208 12.90 4.22 5.10
C PHE A 208 13.02 4.89 3.73
N ILE A 209 12.09 5.76 3.35
CA ILE A 209 12.19 6.57 2.12
C ILE A 209 13.44 7.45 2.17
N LEU A 210 13.70 8.12 3.30
CA LEU A 210 14.90 8.95 3.49
C LEU A 210 16.19 8.13 3.41
N ARG A 211 16.21 6.93 4.00
CA ARG A 211 17.36 6.00 3.91
C ARG A 211 17.62 5.54 2.48
N LEU A 212 16.58 5.18 1.73
CA LEU A 212 16.71 4.83 0.31
C LEU A 212 17.29 5.99 -0.49
N LYS A 213 16.73 7.19 -0.31
CA LYS A 213 17.23 8.40 -0.99
C LYS A 213 18.70 8.64 -0.68
N SER A 214 19.09 8.57 0.60
CA SER A 214 20.47 8.79 1.01
C SER A 214 21.42 7.72 0.47
N HIS A 215 20.98 6.46 0.42
CA HIS A 215 21.81 5.36 -0.07
C HIS A 215 22.06 5.43 -1.58
N TYR A 216 21.06 5.86 -2.35
CA TYR A 216 21.10 5.92 -3.82
C TYR A 216 21.26 7.33 -4.40
N GLU A 217 21.64 8.32 -3.59
CA GLU A 217 21.71 9.73 -4.00
C GLU A 217 22.58 9.95 -5.26
N GLY A 218 23.71 9.25 -5.36
CA GLY A 218 24.61 9.32 -6.51
C GLY A 218 24.20 8.48 -7.72
N ASN A 219 23.27 7.53 -7.56
CA ASN A 219 22.77 6.70 -8.65
C ASN A 219 21.33 6.21 -8.38
N PRO A 220 20.31 7.05 -8.63
CA PRO A 220 18.92 6.68 -8.45
C PRO A 220 18.45 5.50 -9.32
N HIS A 221 19.13 5.25 -10.45
CA HIS A 221 18.79 4.13 -11.34
C HIS A 221 19.09 2.78 -10.69
N ALA A 222 20.22 2.68 -9.96
CA ALA A 222 20.60 1.47 -9.23
C ALA A 222 19.52 1.01 -8.24
N MET A 223 18.78 1.96 -7.63
CA MET A 223 17.66 1.62 -6.75
C MET A 223 16.63 0.70 -7.44
N TYR A 224 16.28 1.01 -8.69
CA TYR A 224 15.31 0.23 -9.45
C TYR A 224 15.89 -1.11 -9.94
N GLU A 225 17.18 -1.14 -10.28
CA GLU A 225 17.90 -2.37 -10.66
C GLU A 225 18.04 -3.34 -9.49
N GLU A 226 18.27 -2.82 -8.29
CA GLU A 226 18.34 -3.58 -7.04
C GLU A 226 16.95 -3.97 -6.49
N GLY A 227 15.88 -3.62 -7.22
CA GLY A 227 14.53 -4.10 -6.98
C GLY A 227 13.72 -3.25 -6.00
N PHE A 228 14.10 -2.00 -5.77
CA PHE A 228 13.28 -1.04 -5.04
C PHE A 228 12.53 -0.11 -6.00
N GLY A 229 11.30 0.25 -5.66
CA GLY A 229 10.54 1.28 -6.35
C GLY A 229 9.95 2.25 -5.35
N VAL A 230 9.93 3.54 -5.70
CA VAL A 230 9.26 4.58 -4.92
C VAL A 230 8.34 5.36 -5.87
N LEU A 231 7.10 5.58 -5.45
CA LEU A 231 6.13 6.39 -6.17
C LEU A 231 5.35 7.25 -5.18
N HIS A 232 5.14 8.51 -5.55
CA HIS A 232 4.20 9.39 -4.88
C HIS A 232 3.00 9.66 -5.80
N LEU A 233 1.80 9.34 -5.33
CA LEU A 233 0.55 9.63 -6.00
C LEU A 233 0.08 11.03 -5.59
N GLN A 234 -0.01 11.92 -6.57
CA GLN A 234 -0.54 13.26 -6.38
C GLN A 234 -2.07 13.24 -6.46
N ARG A 235 -2.73 14.21 -5.81
CA ARG A 235 -4.19 14.39 -5.88
C ARG A 235 -4.61 15.11 -7.17
N GLU A 236 -4.18 14.64 -8.34
CA GLU A 236 -4.58 15.33 -9.57
C GLU A 236 -6.05 15.11 -9.92
N ASN A 237 -6.72 14.07 -9.40
CA ASN A 237 -8.18 13.87 -9.57
C ASN A 237 -8.76 12.89 -8.53
N THR A 238 -8.78 13.24 -7.24
CA THR A 238 -9.53 12.44 -6.26
C THR A 238 -11.02 12.76 -6.39
N TYR A 239 -11.78 11.93 -7.12
CA TYR A 239 -13.25 11.98 -7.11
C TYR A 239 -13.78 11.64 -5.72
N ARG A 240 -13.85 12.66 -4.88
CA ARG A 240 -14.63 12.63 -3.64
C ARG A 240 -15.99 13.22 -3.97
N HIS A 241 -17.03 12.78 -3.28
CA HIS A 241 -18.34 13.42 -3.43
C HIS A 241 -18.18 14.94 -3.22
N PRO A 242 -18.77 15.82 -4.05
CA PRO A 242 -18.55 17.28 -3.96
C PRO A 242 -18.76 17.85 -2.55
N ILE A 243 -19.66 17.23 -1.78
CA ILE A 243 -19.89 17.57 -0.36
C ILE A 243 -18.63 17.49 0.51
N ILE A 244 -17.66 16.64 0.18
CA ILE A 244 -16.44 16.46 0.98
C ILE A 244 -15.62 17.74 0.98
N GLU A 245 -15.57 18.48 -0.13
CA GLU A 245 -14.92 19.80 -0.15
C GLU A 245 -15.63 20.78 0.80
N ASN A 246 -16.97 20.79 0.81
CA ASN A 246 -17.74 21.64 1.72
C ASN A 246 -17.52 21.24 3.18
N ILE A 247 -17.47 19.95 3.48
CA ILE A 247 -17.19 19.43 4.83
C ILE A 247 -15.78 19.87 5.27
N LEU A 248 -14.77 19.68 4.41
CA LEU A 248 -13.40 20.08 4.72
C LEU A 248 -13.32 21.59 4.97
N LYS A 249 -13.98 22.43 4.15
CA LYS A 249 -14.05 23.88 4.38
C LYS A 249 -14.65 24.26 5.73
N ILE A 250 -15.71 23.56 6.16
CA ILE A 250 -16.34 23.79 7.47
C ILE A 250 -15.38 23.46 8.61
N TYR A 251 -14.64 22.34 8.51
CA TYR A 251 -13.69 21.90 9.54
C TYR A 251 -12.39 22.70 9.55
N ASP A 252 -11.88 23.08 8.38
CA ASP A 252 -10.65 23.85 8.22
C ASP A 252 -10.83 25.32 8.62
N GLY A 253 -12.08 25.76 8.84
CA GLY A 253 -12.43 27.09 9.29
C GLY A 253 -12.00 28.15 8.29
N GLU A 254 -12.86 28.51 7.34
CA GLU A 254 -12.67 29.76 6.60
C GLU A 254 -12.66 30.93 7.60
N SER A 255 -11.45 31.43 7.91
CA SER A 255 -11.19 32.77 8.44
C SER A 255 -10.84 33.69 7.29
#